data_AF-A0A5D4H696-F1
#
_entry.id   AF-A0A5D4H696-F1
#
_cell.length_a   1.000
_cell.length_b   1.000
_cell.length_c   1.000
_cell.angle_alpha   90.00
_cell.angle_beta   90.00
_cell.angle_gamma   90.00
#
_symmetry.space_group_name_H-M   'P 1'
#
loop_
_entity.id
_entity.type
_entity.pdbx_description
1 polymer ?
#
loop_
_entity_poly.entity_id
_entity_poly.type
_entity_poly.pdbx_seq_one_letter_code
_entity_poly.pdbx_strand_id
1 'polypeptide(L)'
;MKSTLDIDVTSFYQTQFKRLKWTLNDQTENGEVIAMEEESITDKNEIRETIEDHMDHITGALPEGRVLNDYEVTLSFDSSVGDRQKAEFTTLFNEFNTRDESN
;
A
#
# COMPACT_ATOMS: atom_id res chain seq x y z
N MET A 1 11.41 5.07 16.51
CA MET A 1 10.36 4.23 15.89
C MET A 1 10.83 3.85 14.51
N LYS A 2 10.52 2.64 14.05
CA LYS A 2 10.73 2.28 12.65
C LYS A 2 9.63 2.92 11.83
N SER A 3 9.95 3.33 10.60
CA SER A 3 8.93 3.83 9.67
C SER A 3 8.06 2.68 9.19
N THR A 4 6.73 2.84 9.21
CA THR A 4 5.76 1.82 8.80
C THR A 4 4.83 2.31 7.71
N LEU A 5 4.40 1.39 6.86
CA LEU A 5 3.32 1.59 5.89
C LEU A 5 2.27 0.50 6.14
N ASP A 6 1.14 0.89 6.71
CA ASP A 6 0.04 0.00 7.07
C ASP A 6 -1.05 0.11 6.01
N ILE A 7 -1.33 -0.97 5.28
CA ILE A 7 -2.28 -1.01 4.17
C ILE A 7 -3.54 -1.78 4.59
N ASP A 8 -4.69 -1.15 4.50
CA ASP A 8 -6.00 -1.78 4.72
C ASP A 8 -6.54 -2.35 3.41
N VAL A 9 -6.21 -3.62 3.16
CA VAL A 9 -6.66 -4.35 1.97
C VAL A 9 -8.15 -4.66 2.03
N THR A 10 -8.78 -4.58 3.20
CA THR A 10 -10.23 -4.78 3.33
C THR A 10 -10.99 -3.72 2.53
N SER A 11 -10.53 -2.48 2.58
CA SER A 11 -11.14 -1.36 1.85
C SER A 11 -11.24 -1.62 0.33
N PHE A 12 -10.28 -2.37 -0.22
CA PHE A 12 -10.21 -2.73 -1.64
C PHE A 12 -11.39 -3.59 -2.10
N TYR A 13 -11.84 -4.50 -1.24
CA TYR A 13 -12.91 -5.46 -1.57
C TYR A 13 -14.30 -5.00 -1.12
N GLN A 14 -14.39 -3.95 -0.30
CA GLN A 14 -15.67 -3.44 0.22
C GLN A 14 -16.40 -2.50 -0.75
N THR A 15 -15.70 -1.96 -1.76
CA THR A 15 -16.25 -0.93 -2.64
C THR A 15 -16.20 -1.35 -4.11
N GLN A 16 -17.15 -0.86 -4.91
CA GLN A 16 -17.12 -1.04 -6.37
C GLN A 16 -15.96 -0.29 -7.05
N PHE A 17 -15.36 0.69 -6.36
CA PHE A 17 -14.28 1.55 -6.87
C PHE A 17 -12.89 1.15 -6.39
N LYS A 18 -12.71 -0.12 -5.97
CA LYS A 18 -11.44 -0.72 -5.55
C LYS A 18 -10.54 0.23 -4.74
N ARG A 19 -11.14 0.94 -3.78
CA ARG A 19 -10.48 1.91 -2.91
C ARG A 19 -9.42 1.23 -2.05
N LEU A 20 -8.21 1.77 -1.94
CA LEU A 20 -7.19 1.27 -1.01
C LEU A 20 -6.83 2.35 0.01
N LYS A 21 -7.06 2.06 1.29
CA LYS A 21 -6.64 2.93 2.39
C LYS A 21 -5.28 2.51 2.92
N TRP A 22 -4.49 3.48 3.33
CA TRP A 22 -3.18 3.24 3.93
C TRP A 22 -2.80 4.32 4.93
N THR A 23 -1.93 3.94 5.85
CA THR A 23 -1.37 4.83 6.88
C THR A 23 0.14 4.74 6.83
N LEU A 24 0.81 5.88 6.69
CA LEU A 24 2.26 6.00 6.76
C LEU A 24 2.64 6.60 8.11
N ASN A 25 3.54 5.94 8.81
CA ASN A 25 4.20 6.49 9.98
C ASN A 25 5.68 6.60 9.67
N ASP A 26 6.19 7.78 9.33
CA ASP A 26 7.61 8.03 9.10
C ASP A 26 8.26 8.70 10.33
N GLN A 27 9.51 8.33 10.61
CA GLN A 27 10.35 9.10 11.52
C GLN A 27 11.55 9.65 10.75
N THR A 28 11.62 10.98 10.62
CA THR A 28 12.74 11.64 9.93
C THR A 28 14.02 11.54 10.72
N GLU A 29 15.17 11.79 10.07
CA GLU A 29 16.49 11.80 10.71
C GLU A 29 16.59 12.80 11.88
N ASN A 30 15.77 13.85 11.85
CA ASN A 30 15.70 14.87 12.89
C ASN A 30 14.79 14.47 14.08
N GLY A 31 14.20 13.27 14.03
CA GLY A 31 13.29 12.77 15.07
C GLY A 31 11.86 13.28 14.98
N GLU A 32 11.49 13.97 13.91
CA GLU A 32 10.11 14.35 13.63
C GLU A 32 9.30 13.13 13.19
N VAL A 33 8.07 13.01 13.69
CA VAL A 33 7.16 11.94 13.31
C VAL A 33 6.15 12.51 12.33
N ILE A 34 6.11 11.94 11.13
CA ILE A 34 5.11 12.22 10.10
C ILE A 34 4.12 11.07 10.12
N ALA A 35 2.85 11.37 10.40
CA ALA A 35 1.76 10.42 10.29
C ALA A 35 0.80 10.90 9.21
N MET A 36 0.59 10.07 8.20
CA MET A 36 -0.31 10.34 7.08
C MET A 36 -1.32 9.21 6.98
N GLU A 37 -2.59 9.56 6.81
CA GLU A 37 -3.65 8.62 6.47
C GLU A 37 -4.25 9.07 5.14
N GLU A 38 -4.21 8.20 4.15
CA GLU A 38 -4.57 8.52 2.78
C GLU A 38 -5.34 7.36 2.14
N GLU A 39 -5.93 7.66 0.99
CA GLU A 39 -6.65 6.68 0.20
C GLU A 39 -6.46 6.91 -1.29
N SER A 40 -6.39 5.81 -2.03
CA SER A 40 -6.37 5.82 -3.48
C SER A 40 -7.61 5.11 -4.04
N ILE A 41 -8.14 5.63 -5.13
CA ILE A 41 -9.34 5.12 -5.80
C ILE A 41 -8.99 4.94 -7.27
N THR A 42 -9.41 3.81 -7.84
CA THR A 42 -9.13 3.51 -9.24
C THR A 42 -10.33 2.81 -9.88
N ASP A 43 -10.56 3.09 -11.16
CA ASP A 43 -11.64 2.51 -11.97
C ASP A 43 -11.18 1.34 -12.84
N LYS A 44 -9.93 0.89 -12.65
CA LYS A 44 -9.35 -0.25 -13.38
C LYS A 44 -10.12 -1.54 -13.09
N ASN A 45 -10.32 -2.34 -14.13
CA ASN A 45 -11.06 -3.60 -14.03
C ASN A 45 -10.15 -4.79 -13.67
N GLU A 46 -8.92 -4.82 -14.14
CA GLU A 46 -7.97 -5.90 -13.82
C GLU A 46 -7.32 -5.65 -12.45
N ILE A 47 -7.29 -6.66 -11.59
CA ILE A 47 -6.72 -6.56 -10.24
C ILE A 47 -5.24 -6.16 -10.27
N ARG A 48 -4.50 -6.64 -11.27
CA ARG A 48 -3.08 -6.32 -11.46
C ARG A 48 -2.87 -4.83 -11.74
N GLU A 49 -3.56 -4.27 -12.74
CA GLU A 49 -3.51 -2.84 -13.06
C GLU A 49 -4.00 -1.98 -11.88
N THR A 50 -4.99 -2.47 -11.14
CA THR A 50 -5.51 -1.78 -9.95
C THR A 50 -4.45 -1.65 -8.86
N ILE A 51 -3.73 -2.75 -8.58
CA ILE A 51 -2.69 -2.75 -7.54
C ILE A 51 -1.49 -1.90 -7.99
N GLU A 52 -1.11 -1.96 -9.27
CA GLU A 52 -0.05 -1.11 -9.84
C GLU A 52 -0.38 0.38 -9.66
N ASP A 53 -1.60 0.81 -9.99
CA ASP A 53 -2.05 2.20 -9.86
C ASP A 53 -2.04 2.67 -8.38
N HIS A 54 -2.41 1.80 -7.45
CA HIS A 54 -2.33 2.10 -6.02
C HIS A 54 -0.88 2.20 -5.53
N MET A 55 0.00 1.34 -6.02
CA MET A 55 1.44 1.40 -5.68
C MET A 55 2.06 2.69 -6.19
N ASP A 56 1.76 3.09 -7.42
CA ASP A 56 2.21 4.37 -7.99
C ASP A 56 1.72 5.56 -7.15
N HIS A 57 0.47 5.52 -6.68
CA HIS A 57 -0.08 6.54 -5.80
C HIS A 57 0.66 6.58 -4.45
N ILE A 58 0.85 5.43 -3.80
CA ILE A 58 1.56 5.36 -2.51
C ILE A 58 2.99 5.89 -2.68
N THR A 59 3.72 5.44 -3.69
CA THR A 59 5.09 5.90 -3.97
C THR A 59 5.15 7.40 -4.23
N GLY A 60 4.18 7.95 -4.98
CA GLY A 60 4.09 9.38 -5.25
C GLY A 60 3.71 10.23 -4.02
N ALA A 61 3.13 9.62 -2.99
CA ALA A 61 2.77 10.29 -1.75
C ALA A 61 3.87 10.20 -0.67
N LEU A 62 4.92 9.40 -0.88
CA LEU A 62 6.02 9.30 0.09
C LEU A 62 6.75 10.65 0.26
N PRO A 63 7.27 10.94 1.47
CA PRO A 63 8.12 12.10 1.70
C PRO A 63 9.33 12.13 0.75
N GLU A 64 9.79 13.33 0.40
CA GLU A 64 10.93 13.50 -0.51
C GLU A 64 12.17 12.71 -0.03
N GLY A 65 12.78 11.96 -0.95
CA GLY A 65 13.97 11.15 -0.68
C GLY A 65 13.70 9.82 0.02
N ARG A 66 12.44 9.48 0.30
CA ARG A 66 12.02 8.18 0.80
C ARG A 66 11.58 7.27 -0.34
N VAL A 67 11.82 5.98 -0.15
CA VAL A 67 11.32 4.90 -1.03
C VAL A 67 10.53 3.89 -0.20
N LEU A 68 9.70 3.07 -0.85
CA LEU A 68 8.89 2.07 -0.15
C LEU A 68 9.71 1.11 0.72
N ASN A 69 10.94 0.79 0.29
CA ASN A 69 11.86 -0.08 1.03
C ASN A 69 12.34 0.49 2.38
N ASP A 70 12.16 1.79 2.61
CA ASP A 70 12.47 2.42 3.90
C ASP A 70 11.41 2.08 4.96
N TYR A 71 10.26 1.53 4.55
CA TYR A 71 9.11 1.27 5.41
C TYR A 71 8.92 -0.22 5.66
N GLU A 72 8.59 -0.56 6.90
CA GLU A 72 8.03 -1.87 7.22
C GLU A 72 6.57 -1.91 6.75
N VAL A 73 6.33 -2.61 5.64
CA VAL A 73 4.99 -2.70 5.03
C VAL A 73 4.17 -3.80 5.69
N THR A 74 2.98 -3.46 6.17
CA THR A 74 2.02 -4.41 6.74
C THR A 74 0.73 -4.42 5.95
N LEU A 75 0.29 -5.60 5.52
CA LEU A 75 -1.01 -5.79 4.89
C LEU A 75 -2.02 -6.29 5.93
N SER A 76 -3.12 -5.57 6.10
CA SER A 76 -4.22 -5.95 6.97
C SER A 76 -5.45 -6.39 6.18
N PHE A 77 -6.09 -7.46 6.65
CA PHE A 77 -7.26 -8.05 6.02
C PHE A 77 -8.30 -8.41 7.08
N ASP A 78 -9.56 -8.02 6.86
CA ASP A 78 -10.65 -8.51 7.68
C ASP A 78 -10.97 -10.00 7.41
N SER A 79 -11.69 -10.61 8.35
CA SER A 79 -12.32 -11.93 8.23
C SER A 79 -13.25 -12.09 7.01
N SER A 80 -13.82 -10.99 6.50
CA SER A 80 -14.72 -11.01 5.34
C SER A 80 -14.02 -11.24 3.99
N VAL A 81 -12.70 -11.04 3.93
CA VAL A 81 -11.92 -11.27 2.70
C VAL A 81 -11.60 -12.77 2.60
N GLY A 82 -11.89 -13.40 1.47
CA GLY A 82 -11.62 -14.82 1.29
C GLY A 82 -10.12 -15.12 1.12
N ASP A 83 -9.67 -16.30 1.55
CA ASP A 83 -8.24 -16.68 1.50
C ASP A 83 -7.62 -16.57 0.10
N ARG A 84 -8.39 -16.91 -0.95
CA ARG A 84 -7.95 -16.75 -2.34
C ARG A 84 -7.70 -15.28 -2.70
N GLN A 85 -8.56 -14.37 -2.25
CA GLN A 85 -8.41 -12.93 -2.49
C GLN A 85 -7.19 -12.39 -1.74
N LYS A 86 -7.00 -12.81 -0.47
CA LYS A 86 -5.81 -12.44 0.32
C LYS A 86 -4.52 -12.87 -0.39
N ALA A 87 -4.48 -14.11 -0.86
CA ALA A 87 -3.32 -14.66 -1.56
C ALA A 87 -3.05 -13.95 -2.90
N GLU A 88 -4.09 -13.68 -3.69
CA GLU A 88 -3.98 -12.97 -4.98
C GLU A 88 -3.46 -11.55 -4.78
N PHE A 89 -4.06 -10.78 -3.85
CA PHE A 89 -3.61 -9.43 -3.54
C PHE A 89 -2.16 -9.41 -3.05
N THR A 90 -1.83 -10.25 -2.06
CA THR A 90 -0.49 -10.29 -1.48
C THR A 90 0.57 -10.65 -2.52
N THR A 91 0.27 -11.58 -3.43
CA THR A 91 1.20 -11.98 -4.49
C THR A 91 1.47 -10.83 -5.44
N LEU A 92 0.41 -10.17 -5.94
CA LEU A 92 0.56 -9.05 -6.86
C LEU A 92 1.20 -7.83 -6.20
N PHE A 93 0.80 -7.51 -4.97
CA PHE A 93 1.38 -6.44 -4.18
C PHE A 93 2.90 -6.64 -4.02
N ASN A 94 3.33 -7.83 -3.61
CA ASN A 94 4.75 -8.13 -3.45
C ASN A 94 5.52 -8.06 -4.77
N GLU A 95 4.89 -8.45 -5.89
CA GLU A 95 5.49 -8.33 -7.22
C GLU A 95 5.81 -6.86 -7.57
N PHE A 96 4.90 -5.93 -7.26
CA PHE A 96 5.13 -4.50 -7.50
C PHE A 96 6.06 -3.88 -6.47
N ASN A 97 5.94 -4.27 -5.20
CA ASN A 97 6.81 -3.77 -4.13
C ASN A 97 8.28 -4.16 -4.35
N THR A 98 8.55 -5.37 -4.84
CA THR A 98 9.92 -5.85 -5.14
C THR A 98 10.43 -5.38 -6.51
N ARG A 99 9.56 -4.97 -7.43
CA ARG A 99 9.97 -4.42 -8.73
C ARG A 99 10.74 -3.11 -8.60
N ASP A 100 10.46 -2.32 -7.55
CA ASP A 100 11.22 -1.10 -7.23
C ASP A 100 12.69 -1.40 -6.86
N GLU A 101 13.01 -2.63 -6.40
CA GLU A 101 14.38 -3.05 -6.08
C GLU A 101 15.24 -3.40 -7.32
N SER A 102 14.63 -3.54 -8.50
CA SER A 102 15.30 -4.09 -9.69
C SER A 102 15.69 -3.06 -10.75
N ASN A 103 15.54 -1.76 -10.48
CA ASN A 103 15.76 -0.69 -11.48
C ASN A 103 16.78 0.35 -11.01
#